data_AF-A0A7C3Z9F0-F1
#
_entry.id   AF-A0A7C3Z9F0-F1
#
_cell.length_a   1.000
_cell.length_b   1.000
_cell.length_c   1.000
_cell.angle_alpha   90.00
_cell.angle_beta   90.00
_cell.angle_gamma   90.00
#
_symmetry.space_group_name_H-M   'P 1'
#
loop_
_entity.id
_entity.type
_entity.pdbx_description
1 polymer ?
#
loop_
_entity_poly.entity_id
_entity_poly.type
_entity_poly.pdbx_seq_one_letter_code
_entity_poly.pdbx_strand_id
1 'polypeptide(L)'
;MYEDDILSILAAAQKPLSIAEVREALMRRLKTYVSYEATKRSLLSLSTRGLIHSKSIGRGKRATWIFWSLKSGEQREAQAKAFKPFEVSAAERDSMTPEELTALYDSLVEEYGRLIMEALGRSSRYIVLCDGKIVYASNHEPSDEEIRNMERNLGKVCYVLTEDPIEESRWSPITDGDYYPTIDVFIGGINWGEEEVFHRGLKIT
;
A
#
# COMPACT_ATOMS: atom_id res chain seq x y z
N MET A 1 -2.73 -5.82 -26.18
CA MET A 1 -2.95 -5.84 -24.72
C MET A 1 -3.41 -7.25 -24.36
N TYR A 2 -2.93 -7.82 -23.25
CA TYR A 2 -3.17 -9.24 -22.89
C TYR A 2 -4.41 -9.45 -22.01
N GLU A 3 -5.30 -8.47 -21.95
CA GLU A 3 -6.34 -8.37 -20.92
C GLU A 3 -7.34 -9.54 -20.97
N ASP A 4 -7.82 -9.93 -22.16
CA ASP A 4 -8.78 -11.04 -22.32
C ASP A 4 -8.16 -12.39 -21.94
N ASP A 5 -6.90 -12.62 -22.30
CA ASP A 5 -6.18 -13.84 -21.94
C ASP A 5 -5.91 -13.90 -20.43
N ILE A 6 -5.60 -12.76 -19.79
CA ILE A 6 -5.41 -12.66 -18.34
C ILE A 6 -6.71 -13.01 -17.61
N LEU A 7 -7.84 -12.45 -18.03
CA LEU A 7 -9.14 -12.76 -17.43
C LEU A 7 -9.46 -14.25 -17.55
N SER A 8 -9.21 -14.85 -18.71
CA SER A 8 -9.41 -16.29 -18.92
C SER A 8 -8.49 -17.15 -18.04
N ILE A 9 -7.22 -16.76 -17.87
CA ILE A 9 -6.26 -17.45 -17.01
C ILE A 9 -6.70 -17.38 -15.54
N LEU A 10 -7.06 -16.20 -15.06
CA LEU A 10 -7.47 -16.00 -13.67
C LEU A 10 -8.80 -16.70 -13.35
N ALA A 11 -9.74 -16.74 -14.30
CA ALA A 11 -10.99 -17.48 -14.15
C ALA A 11 -10.74 -18.99 -14.06
N ALA A 12 -9.79 -19.53 -14.84
CA ALA A 12 -9.46 -20.95 -14.84
C ALA A 12 -8.63 -21.37 -13.61
N ALA A 13 -7.80 -20.48 -13.05
CA ALA A 13 -6.85 -20.82 -12.00
C ALA A 13 -7.50 -21.23 -10.66
N GLN A 14 -8.74 -20.78 -10.38
CA GLN A 14 -9.48 -20.97 -9.12
C GLN A 14 -8.72 -20.60 -7.83
N LYS A 15 -7.50 -20.05 -7.93
CA LYS A 15 -6.63 -19.61 -6.85
C LYS A 15 -6.00 -18.26 -7.25
N PRO A 16 -5.55 -17.44 -6.28
CA PRO A 16 -4.79 -16.24 -6.59
C PRO A 16 -3.47 -16.57 -7.27
N LEU A 17 -3.10 -15.76 -8.26
CA LEU A 17 -1.85 -15.89 -9.01
C LEU A 17 -1.03 -14.61 -8.88
N SER A 18 0.28 -14.77 -8.74
CA SER A 18 1.25 -13.69 -8.84
C SER A 18 1.45 -13.22 -10.29
N ILE A 19 2.07 -12.05 -10.48
CA ILE A 19 2.44 -11.53 -11.81
C ILE A 19 3.30 -12.54 -12.58
N ALA A 20 4.22 -13.23 -11.88
CA ALA A 20 5.09 -14.22 -12.50
C ALA A 20 4.29 -15.44 -13.00
N GLU A 21 3.36 -15.94 -12.20
CA GLU A 21 2.50 -17.06 -12.58
C GLU A 21 1.57 -16.70 -13.75
N VAL A 22 0.99 -15.50 -13.74
CA VAL A 22 0.17 -15.01 -14.87
C VAL A 22 1.03 -14.87 -16.12
N ARG A 23 2.24 -14.32 -16.02
CA ARG A 23 3.18 -14.20 -17.14
C ARG A 23 3.53 -15.56 -17.73
N GLU A 24 3.86 -16.54 -16.89
CA GLU A 24 4.15 -17.89 -17.36
C GLU A 24 2.95 -18.53 -18.05
N ALA A 25 1.74 -18.37 -17.49
CA ALA A 25 0.52 -18.88 -18.11
C ALA A 25 0.25 -18.21 -19.47
N LEU A 26 0.46 -16.89 -19.58
CA LEU A 26 0.37 -16.15 -20.84
C LEU A 26 1.39 -16.65 -21.87
N MET A 27 2.65 -16.84 -21.48
CA MET A 27 3.68 -17.35 -22.37
C MET A 27 3.36 -18.76 -22.89
N ARG A 28 2.83 -19.64 -22.03
CA ARG A 28 2.39 -20.98 -22.42
C ARG A 28 1.21 -20.94 -23.39
N ARG A 29 0.25 -20.04 -23.16
CA ARG A 29 -0.97 -19.90 -23.97
C ARG A 29 -0.69 -19.28 -25.34
N LEU A 30 0.09 -18.21 -25.37
CA LEU A 30 0.37 -17.43 -26.58
C LEU A 30 1.58 -17.97 -27.36
N LYS A 31 2.33 -18.93 -26.80
CA LYS A 31 3.56 -19.51 -27.38
C LYS A 31 4.58 -18.44 -27.80
N THR A 32 4.58 -17.31 -27.10
CA THR A 32 5.44 -16.17 -27.38
C THR A 32 5.98 -15.57 -26.09
N TYR A 33 7.05 -14.79 -26.20
CA TYR A 33 7.59 -14.07 -25.07
C TYR A 33 6.65 -12.93 -24.65
N VAL A 34 6.38 -12.83 -23.35
CA VAL A 34 5.59 -11.76 -22.75
C VAL A 34 6.44 -11.13 -21.65
N SER A 35 6.67 -9.82 -21.75
CA SER A 35 7.46 -9.10 -20.75
C SER A 35 6.71 -8.98 -19.42
N TYR A 36 7.46 -9.00 -18.32
CA TYR A 36 6.90 -8.84 -16.98
C TYR A 36 6.13 -7.52 -16.85
N GLU A 37 6.71 -6.41 -17.33
CA GLU A 37 6.09 -5.08 -17.27
C GLU A 37 4.79 -4.98 -18.07
N ALA A 38 4.70 -5.66 -19.22
CA ALA A 38 3.46 -5.67 -19.99
C ALA A 38 2.35 -6.46 -19.27
N THR A 39 2.70 -7.57 -18.62
CA THR A 39 1.78 -8.35 -17.78
C THR A 39 1.32 -7.53 -16.57
N LYS A 40 2.27 -6.90 -15.85
CA LYS A 40 1.99 -6.04 -14.70
C LYS A 40 1.07 -4.88 -15.07
N ARG A 41 1.36 -4.15 -16.16
CA ARG A 41 0.53 -3.04 -16.63
C ARG A 41 -0.90 -3.49 -16.95
N SER A 42 -1.05 -4.65 -17.59
CA SER A 42 -2.37 -5.19 -17.94
C SER A 42 -3.15 -5.64 -16.70
N LEU A 43 -2.48 -6.25 -15.72
CA LEU A 43 -3.09 -6.64 -14.43
C LEU A 43 -3.53 -5.42 -13.62
N LEU A 44 -2.71 -4.38 -13.54
CA LEU A 44 -3.07 -3.13 -12.86
C LEU A 44 -4.22 -2.42 -13.57
N SER A 45 -4.19 -2.33 -14.91
CA SER A 45 -5.29 -1.80 -15.74
C SER A 45 -6.62 -2.52 -15.41
N LEU A 46 -6.62 -3.86 -15.46
CA LEU A 46 -7.80 -4.67 -15.13
C LEU A 46 -8.27 -4.49 -13.67
N SER A 47 -7.34 -4.35 -12.73
CA SER A 47 -7.68 -4.12 -11.32
C SER A 47 -8.29 -2.73 -11.09
N THR A 48 -7.76 -1.68 -11.73
CA THR A 48 -8.32 -0.31 -11.63
C THR A 48 -9.71 -0.21 -12.25
N ARG A 49 -10.00 -1.04 -13.26
CA ARG A 49 -11.32 -1.17 -13.89
C ARG A 49 -12.28 -2.07 -13.10
N GLY A 50 -11.86 -2.63 -11.97
CA GLY A 50 -12.68 -3.51 -11.14
C GLY A 50 -13.01 -4.87 -11.79
N LEU A 51 -12.26 -5.30 -12.81
CA LEU A 51 -12.50 -6.56 -13.51
C LEU A 51 -11.81 -7.76 -12.85
N ILE A 52 -10.81 -7.52 -12.01
CA ILE A 52 -10.12 -8.51 -11.20
C ILE A 52 -9.85 -7.94 -9.81
N HIS A 53 -9.71 -8.81 -8.82
CA HIS A 53 -9.19 -8.40 -7.52
C HIS A 53 -7.67 -8.43 -7.53
N SER A 54 -7.08 -7.53 -6.75
CA SER A 54 -5.66 -7.53 -6.45
C SER A 54 -5.45 -7.35 -4.95
N LYS A 55 -4.44 -8.03 -4.41
CA LYS A 55 -3.99 -7.82 -3.03
C LYS A 55 -2.48 -7.99 -2.97
N SER A 56 -1.84 -7.10 -2.23
CA SER A 56 -0.46 -7.30 -1.82
C SER A 56 -0.43 -8.29 -0.65
N ILE A 57 0.28 -9.40 -0.81
CA ILE A 57 0.57 -10.35 0.29
C ILE A 57 2.04 -10.25 0.64
N GLY A 58 2.32 -9.96 1.91
CA GLY A 58 3.66 -9.82 2.47
C GLY A 58 3.80 -8.54 3.29
N ARG A 59 4.88 -8.44 4.09
CA ARG A 59 5.23 -7.23 4.84
C ARG A 59 6.46 -6.57 4.22
N GLY A 60 6.44 -5.24 4.07
CA GLY A 60 7.55 -4.43 3.56
C GLY A 60 8.00 -4.81 2.14
N LYS A 61 9.32 -4.72 1.87
CA LYS A 61 9.95 -4.96 0.55
C LYS A 61 9.84 -6.41 0.01
N ARG A 62 9.02 -7.28 0.61
CA ARG A 62 8.70 -8.65 0.13
C ARG A 62 7.19 -8.82 -0.09
N ALA A 63 6.53 -7.76 -0.53
CA ALA A 63 5.16 -7.78 -0.99
C ALA A 63 5.07 -8.43 -2.38
N THR A 64 4.30 -9.51 -2.49
CA THR A 64 3.91 -10.10 -3.77
C THR A 64 2.48 -9.71 -4.08
N TRP A 65 2.27 -9.06 -5.22
CA TRP A 65 0.92 -8.82 -5.72
C TRP A 65 0.33 -10.10 -6.27
N ILE A 66 -0.80 -10.49 -5.70
CA ILE A 66 -1.62 -11.60 -6.19
C ILE A 66 -2.92 -11.06 -6.78
N PHE A 67 -3.41 -11.76 -7.80
CA PHE A 67 -4.58 -11.40 -8.58
C PHE A 67 -5.52 -12.60 -8.70
N TRP A 68 -6.82 -12.37 -8.70
CA TRP A 68 -7.81 -13.43 -8.95
C TRP A 68 -9.05 -12.87 -9.64
N SER A 69 -9.74 -13.74 -10.38
CA SER A 69 -11.00 -13.39 -11.06
C SER A 69 -12.09 -13.11 -10.04
N LEU A 70 -12.93 -12.11 -10.31
CA LEU A 70 -14.27 -12.07 -9.70
C LEU A 70 -15.01 -13.32 -10.19
N LYS A 71 -15.37 -14.23 -9.28
CA LYS A 71 -16.33 -15.27 -9.65
C LYS A 71 -17.66 -14.59 -9.95
N SER A 72 -18.38 -15.05 -10.96
CA SER A 72 -19.70 -14.58 -11.40
C SER A 72 -20.84 -14.83 -10.39
N GLY A 73 -20.52 -14.87 -9.10
CA GLY A 73 -21.43 -14.92 -7.96
C GLY A 73 -20.82 -14.32 -6.69
N GLU A 74 -19.65 -13.70 -6.77
CA GLU A 74 -19.04 -12.93 -5.69
C GLU A 74 -18.93 -11.46 -6.13
N GLN A 75 -20.09 -10.84 -6.39
CA GLN A 75 -20.37 -9.57 -5.73
C GLN A 75 -20.48 -9.86 -4.22
N ARG A 76 -19.39 -10.28 -3.60
CA ARG A 76 -19.18 -9.90 -2.23
C ARG A 76 -18.71 -8.47 -2.38
N GLU A 77 -19.66 -7.56 -2.17
CA GLU A 77 -19.39 -6.52 -1.18
C GLU A 77 -18.55 -7.20 -0.10
N ALA A 78 -17.23 -7.05 -0.17
CA ALA A 78 -16.52 -6.87 1.07
C ALA A 78 -17.25 -5.67 1.65
N GLN A 79 -18.25 -5.93 2.49
CA GLN A 79 -18.63 -5.00 3.52
C GLN A 79 -17.38 -4.91 4.39
N ALA A 80 -16.34 -4.24 3.87
CA ALA A 80 -15.45 -3.46 4.69
C ALA A 80 -16.44 -2.65 5.50
N LYS A 81 -16.54 -3.00 6.78
CA LYS A 81 -17.35 -2.27 7.74
C LYS A 81 -16.98 -0.81 7.50
N ALA A 82 -17.88 -0.04 6.90
CA ALA A 82 -17.60 1.34 6.54
C ALA A 82 -17.40 2.07 7.86
N PHE A 83 -16.14 2.30 8.22
CA PHE A 83 -15.82 2.94 9.47
C PHE A 83 -16.09 4.42 9.26
N LYS A 84 -16.92 4.98 10.12
CA LYS A 84 -17.00 6.43 10.23
C LYS A 84 -15.83 6.88 11.10
N PRO A 85 -14.80 7.54 10.54
CA PRO A 85 -13.52 7.67 11.23
C PRO A 85 -13.64 8.35 12.59
N PHE A 86 -14.45 9.40 12.68
CA PHE A 86 -14.64 10.18 13.92
C PHE A 86 -15.70 9.64 14.88
N GLU A 87 -16.33 8.50 14.57
CA GLU A 87 -17.19 7.76 15.51
C GLU A 87 -16.41 6.68 16.27
N VAL A 88 -15.19 6.34 15.82
CA VAL A 88 -14.29 5.40 16.48
C VAL A 88 -13.63 6.07 17.70
N SER A 89 -13.54 5.35 18.82
CA SER A 89 -12.80 5.82 19.99
C SER A 89 -11.29 5.58 19.86
N ALA A 90 -10.47 6.33 20.59
CA ALA A 90 -9.01 6.12 20.55
C ALA A 90 -8.63 4.67 20.97
N ALA A 91 -9.28 4.14 22.02
CA ALA A 91 -9.05 2.77 22.47
C ALA A 91 -9.48 1.72 21.42
N GLU A 92 -10.57 1.98 20.69
CA GLU A 92 -11.01 1.10 19.61
C GLU A 92 -10.01 1.13 18.46
N ARG A 93 -9.59 2.32 18.00
CA ARG A 93 -8.56 2.50 16.97
C ARG A 93 -7.27 1.76 17.33
N ASP A 94 -6.80 1.93 18.56
CA ASP A 94 -5.52 1.36 19.02
C ASP A 94 -5.59 -0.18 19.16
N SER A 95 -6.80 -0.76 19.21
CA SER A 95 -7.03 -2.20 19.23
C SER A 95 -7.27 -2.83 17.86
N MET A 96 -7.38 -2.01 16.80
CA MET A 96 -7.68 -2.48 15.45
C MET A 96 -6.54 -3.32 14.87
N THR A 97 -6.93 -4.32 14.10
CA THR A 97 -6.00 -5.05 13.23
C THR A 97 -5.46 -4.14 12.12
N PRO A 98 -4.31 -4.47 11.51
CA PRO A 98 -3.78 -3.70 10.37
C PRO A 98 -4.78 -3.57 9.21
N GLU A 99 -5.57 -4.61 8.94
CA GLU A 99 -6.61 -4.60 7.91
C GLU A 99 -7.74 -3.63 8.24
N GLU A 100 -8.17 -3.57 9.50
CA GLU A 100 -9.19 -2.63 9.98
C GLU A 100 -8.69 -1.18 9.97
N LEU A 101 -7.44 -0.95 10.38
CA LEU A 101 -6.80 0.36 10.27
C LEU A 101 -6.73 0.81 8.80
N THR A 102 -6.35 -0.09 7.88
CA THR A 102 -6.32 0.23 6.45
C THR A 102 -7.71 0.66 5.97
N ALA A 103 -8.75 -0.11 6.28
CA ALA A 103 -10.13 0.22 5.91
C ALA A 103 -10.62 1.55 6.54
N LEU A 104 -10.19 1.86 7.76
CA LEU A 104 -10.47 3.12 8.45
C LEU A 104 -9.84 4.31 7.72
N TYR A 105 -8.56 4.21 7.34
CA TYR A 105 -7.86 5.26 6.60
C TYR A 105 -8.37 5.40 5.17
N ASP A 106 -8.73 4.30 4.50
CA ASP A 106 -9.40 4.34 3.19
C ASP A 106 -10.73 5.12 3.29
N SER A 107 -11.54 4.84 4.33
CA SER A 107 -12.79 5.57 4.59
C SER A 107 -12.53 7.06 4.88
N LEU A 108 -11.45 7.38 5.62
CA LEU A 108 -11.04 8.75 5.90
C LEU A 108 -10.66 9.52 4.62
N VAL A 109 -9.91 8.90 3.72
CA VAL A 109 -9.52 9.51 2.44
C VAL A 109 -10.71 9.60 1.49
N GLU A 110 -11.62 8.63 1.48
CA GLU A 110 -12.84 8.68 0.67
C GLU A 110 -13.74 9.85 1.09
N GLU A 111 -13.92 10.05 2.40
CA GLU A 111 -14.83 11.08 2.93
C GLU A 111 -14.17 12.48 2.96
N TYR A 112 -12.89 12.58 3.31
CA TYR A 112 -12.18 13.85 3.53
C TYR A 112 -11.06 14.14 2.52
N GLY A 113 -10.90 13.31 1.49
CA GLY A 113 -9.75 13.36 0.57
C GLY A 113 -9.54 14.72 -0.10
N ARG A 114 -10.63 15.43 -0.46
CA ARG A 114 -10.51 16.77 -1.02
C ARG A 114 -9.89 17.76 -0.03
N LEU A 115 -10.33 17.73 1.23
CA LEU A 115 -9.81 18.59 2.29
C LEU A 115 -8.34 18.27 2.58
N ILE A 116 -8.00 16.99 2.63
CA ILE A 116 -6.64 16.48 2.85
C ILE A 116 -5.70 16.98 1.73
N MET A 117 -6.08 16.76 0.47
CA MET A 117 -5.28 17.18 -0.69
C MET A 117 -5.12 18.71 -0.78
N GLU A 118 -6.19 19.48 -0.52
CA GLU A 118 -6.12 20.94 -0.54
C GLU A 118 -5.19 21.50 0.54
N ALA A 119 -5.04 20.80 1.67
CA ALA A 119 -4.21 21.25 2.78
C ALA A 119 -2.73 20.87 2.63
N LEU A 120 -2.46 19.64 2.20
CA LEU A 120 -1.09 19.19 1.93
C LEU A 120 -0.49 19.94 0.73
N GLY A 121 -1.29 20.24 -0.30
CA GLY A 121 -0.89 21.06 -1.44
C GLY A 121 -0.55 22.54 -1.15
N ARG A 122 -0.82 23.03 0.07
CA ARG A 122 -0.57 24.43 0.50
C ARG A 122 0.71 24.61 1.33
N SER A 123 1.73 23.81 1.07
CA SER A 123 3.06 23.91 1.70
C SER A 123 3.18 23.39 3.14
N SER A 124 2.27 22.51 3.56
CA SER A 124 2.39 21.76 4.82
C SER A 124 2.66 20.30 4.51
N ARG A 125 3.75 19.74 5.04
CA ARG A 125 4.07 18.30 4.87
C ARG A 125 3.20 17.40 5.73
N TYR A 126 2.83 17.86 6.91
CA TYR A 126 2.01 17.12 7.87
C TYR A 126 0.75 17.91 8.18
N ILE A 127 -0.38 17.21 8.25
CA ILE A 127 -1.64 17.74 8.76
C ILE A 127 -2.18 16.82 9.85
N VAL A 128 -2.92 17.38 10.80
CA VAL A 128 -3.72 16.63 11.76
C VAL A 128 -5.18 16.92 11.50
N LEU A 129 -5.93 15.86 11.20
CA LEU A 129 -7.36 15.89 10.96
C LEU A 129 -8.09 15.36 12.20
N CYS A 130 -8.91 16.19 12.83
CA CYS A 130 -9.77 15.81 13.95
C CYS A 130 -11.19 16.28 13.67
N ASP A 131 -12.18 15.39 13.85
CA ASP A 131 -13.61 15.67 13.65
C ASP A 131 -13.91 16.36 12.30
N GLY A 132 -13.28 15.86 11.23
CA GLY A 132 -13.44 16.36 9.87
C GLY A 132 -12.82 17.73 9.60
N LYS A 133 -11.99 18.24 10.50
CA LYS A 133 -11.32 19.55 10.38
C LYS A 133 -9.82 19.41 10.55
N ILE A 134 -9.08 20.22 9.80
CA ILE A 134 -7.64 20.33 9.96
C ILE A 134 -7.39 21.23 11.16
N VAL A 135 -6.84 20.66 12.23
CA VAL A 135 -6.54 21.39 13.48
C VAL A 135 -5.08 21.78 13.59
N TYR A 136 -4.22 21.14 12.79
CA TYR A 136 -2.79 21.41 12.74
C TYR A 136 -2.28 21.18 11.32
N ALA A 137 -1.39 22.04 10.87
CA ALA A 137 -0.69 21.92 9.60
C ALA A 137 0.73 22.47 9.78
N SER A 138 1.73 21.67 9.44
CA SER A 138 3.14 22.00 9.69
C SER A 138 4.06 21.30 8.70
N ASN A 139 5.30 21.75 8.66
CA ASN A 139 6.39 21.08 7.93
C ASN A 139 7.17 20.09 8.81
N HIS A 140 6.77 19.94 10.07
CA HIS A 140 7.36 19.02 11.02
C HIS A 140 6.30 18.06 11.52
N GLU A 141 6.71 16.82 11.74
CA GLU A 141 5.84 15.78 12.29
C GLU A 141 5.46 16.16 13.73
N PRO A 142 4.16 16.17 14.07
CA PRO A 142 3.73 16.39 15.44
C PRO A 142 4.13 15.19 16.31
N SER A 143 4.57 15.46 17.52
CA SER A 143 4.87 14.42 18.51
C SER A 143 3.60 13.74 19.04
N ASP A 144 3.73 12.49 19.49
CA ASP A 144 2.62 11.75 20.12
C ASP A 144 1.98 12.49 21.30
N GLU A 145 2.77 13.28 22.04
CA GLU A 145 2.25 14.09 23.14
C GLU A 145 1.35 15.22 22.64
N GLU A 146 1.74 15.91 21.56
CA GLU A 146 0.92 16.92 20.92
C GLU A 146 -0.39 16.33 20.40
N ILE A 147 -0.35 15.15 19.77
CA ILE A 147 -1.55 14.45 19.30
C ILE A 147 -2.47 14.08 20.48
N ARG A 148 -1.92 13.47 21.54
CA ARG A 148 -2.71 13.13 22.73
C ARG A 148 -3.31 14.36 23.43
N ASN A 149 -2.63 15.51 23.36
CA ASN A 149 -3.17 16.76 23.87
C ASN A 149 -4.33 17.27 23.00
N MET A 150 -4.20 17.21 21.68
CA MET A 150 -5.29 17.55 20.76
C MET A 150 -6.50 16.63 20.95
N GLU A 151 -6.29 15.32 21.02
CA GLU A 151 -7.36 14.33 21.23
C GLU A 151 -8.08 14.54 22.58
N ARG A 152 -7.33 14.81 23.66
CA ARG A 152 -7.91 15.12 24.97
C ARG A 152 -8.72 16.41 24.97
N ASN A 153 -8.21 17.46 24.32
CA ASN A 153 -8.87 18.76 24.27
C ASN A 153 -10.15 18.73 23.43
N LEU A 154 -10.16 17.93 22.36
CA LEU A 154 -11.29 17.84 21.42
C LEU A 154 -12.24 16.67 21.73
N GLY A 155 -11.84 15.73 22.59
CA GLY A 155 -12.61 14.53 22.93
C GLY A 155 -12.83 13.60 21.72
N LYS A 156 -11.96 13.70 20.72
CA LYS A 156 -12.08 13.04 19.42
C LYS A 156 -10.74 12.49 18.99
N VAL A 157 -10.78 11.40 18.22
CA VAL A 157 -9.60 10.82 17.59
C VAL A 157 -9.06 11.77 16.54
N CYS A 158 -7.73 11.87 16.48
CA CYS A 158 -7.01 12.68 15.52
C CYS A 158 -6.16 11.78 14.61
N TYR A 159 -6.08 12.14 13.34
CA TYR A 159 -5.31 11.42 12.32
C TYR A 159 -4.20 12.30 11.79
N VAL A 160 -2.97 11.82 11.87
CA VAL A 160 -1.80 12.46 11.26
C VAL A 160 -1.66 11.97 9.83
N LEU A 161 -1.60 12.90 8.88
CA LEU A 161 -1.53 12.61 7.45
C LEU A 161 -0.37 13.39 6.83
N THR A 162 0.33 12.76 5.89
CA THR A 162 1.45 13.34 5.13
C THR A 162 1.40 12.90 3.67
N GLU A 163 1.92 13.73 2.76
CA GLU A 163 2.18 13.34 1.37
C GLU A 163 3.47 12.54 1.22
N ASP A 164 4.39 12.63 2.19
CA ASP A 164 5.66 11.94 2.12
C ASP A 164 5.39 10.42 2.26
N PRO A 165 5.81 9.60 1.28
CA PRO A 165 5.75 8.16 1.44
C PRO A 165 6.65 7.77 2.60
N ILE A 166 6.07 7.24 3.68
CA ILE A 166 6.82 6.74 4.83
C ILE A 166 7.54 5.47 4.38
N GLU A 167 8.83 5.57 4.07
CA GLU A 167 9.67 4.41 3.77
C GLU A 167 10.05 3.71 5.07
N GLU A 168 9.25 2.73 5.49
CA GLU A 168 9.64 1.84 6.58
C GLU A 168 10.87 1.01 6.16
N SER A 169 12.02 1.38 6.70
CA SER A 169 13.26 0.62 6.55
C SER A 169 13.16 -0.70 7.29
N ARG A 170 13.80 -1.74 6.76
CA ARG A 170 13.92 -3.01 7.49
C ARG A 170 14.76 -2.76 8.74
N TRP A 171 14.29 -3.23 9.88
CA TRP A 171 15.07 -3.20 11.12
C TRP A 171 15.88 -4.50 11.19
N SER A 172 17.21 -4.41 11.10
CA SER A 172 18.08 -5.57 11.30
C SER A 172 18.43 -5.68 12.79
N PRO A 173 18.37 -6.88 13.39
CA PRO A 173 18.89 -7.10 14.72
C PRO A 173 20.42 -6.98 14.70
N ILE A 174 20.98 -6.15 15.57
CA ILE A 174 22.44 -6.05 15.75
C ILE A 174 22.89 -7.03 16.85
N THR A 175 22.12 -7.12 17.93
CA THR A 175 22.30 -7.99 19.11
C THR A 175 20.94 -8.28 19.77
N ASP A 176 20.88 -9.16 20.78
CA ASP A 176 19.64 -9.45 21.52
C ASP A 176 19.03 -8.18 22.11
N GLY A 177 17.96 -7.68 21.45
CA GLY A 177 17.16 -6.54 21.88
C GLY A 177 17.37 -5.24 21.11
N ASP A 178 18.47 -5.09 20.37
CA ASP A 178 18.81 -3.86 19.66
C ASP A 178 18.57 -3.99 18.15
N TYR A 179 17.83 -3.04 17.61
CA TYR A 179 17.47 -2.97 16.21
C TYR A 179 17.92 -1.64 15.61
N TYR A 180 18.42 -1.66 14.38
CA TYR A 180 18.76 -0.45 13.64
C TYR A 180 18.10 -0.49 12.25
N PRO A 181 17.60 0.65 11.74
CA PRO A 181 17.12 0.72 10.36
C PRO A 181 18.28 0.47 9.40
N THR A 182 18.18 -0.60 8.62
CA THR A 182 19.18 -0.97 7.61
C THR A 182 18.62 -0.78 6.21
N ILE A 183 19.42 -0.12 5.37
CA ILE A 183 19.18 0.02 3.95
C ILE A 183 20.05 -1.00 3.21
N ASP A 184 19.45 -1.73 2.27
CA ASP A 184 20.18 -2.65 1.40
C ASP A 184 21.07 -1.82 0.46
N VAL A 185 22.39 -1.95 0.53
CA VAL A 185 23.33 -1.24 -0.35
C VAL A 185 23.78 -2.18 -1.46
N PHE A 186 23.67 -1.73 -2.72
CA PHE A 186 24.14 -2.47 -3.89
C PHE A 186 25.30 -1.72 -4.53
N ILE A 187 26.46 -2.37 -4.61
CA ILE A 187 27.64 -1.80 -5.28
C ILE A 187 27.77 -2.41 -6.68
N GLY A 188 27.71 -1.55 -7.70
CA GLY A 188 27.91 -1.90 -9.10
C GLY A 188 29.19 -1.31 -9.69
N GLY A 189 29.52 -1.73 -10.92
CA GLY A 189 30.61 -1.14 -11.69
C GLY A 189 30.25 0.26 -12.19
N ILE A 190 31.27 1.10 -12.42
CA ILE A 190 31.09 2.53 -12.80
C ILE A 190 30.27 2.76 -14.08
N ASN A 191 30.14 1.74 -14.93
CA ASN A 191 29.42 1.80 -16.20
C ASN A 191 28.07 1.06 -16.18
N TRP A 192 27.60 0.60 -15.02
CA TRP A 192 26.38 -0.21 -14.92
C TRP A 192 25.13 0.66 -14.84
N GLY A 193 24.08 0.26 -15.55
CA GLY A 193 22.75 0.82 -15.36
C GLY A 193 22.10 0.36 -14.06
N GLU A 194 21.10 1.10 -13.57
CA GLU A 194 20.40 0.80 -12.31
C GLU A 194 19.89 -0.65 -12.22
N GLU A 195 19.26 -1.16 -13.29
CA GLU A 195 18.83 -2.57 -13.34
C GLU A 195 20.00 -3.56 -13.19
N GLU A 196 21.16 -3.26 -13.79
CA GLU A 196 22.34 -4.12 -13.69
C GLU A 196 22.92 -4.10 -12.27
N VAL A 197 22.89 -2.95 -11.59
CA VAL A 197 23.30 -2.82 -10.19
C VAL A 197 22.41 -3.69 -9.28
N PHE A 198 21.09 -3.67 -9.46
CA PHE A 198 20.20 -4.48 -8.62
C PHE A 198 20.25 -5.98 -8.92
N HIS A 199 20.54 -6.39 -10.16
CA HIS A 199 20.58 -7.81 -10.55
C HIS A 199 21.95 -8.47 -10.36
N ARG A 200 23.03 -7.71 -10.56
CA ARG A 200 24.41 -8.24 -10.60
C ARG A 200 25.31 -7.61 -9.55
N GLY A 201 24.88 -6.52 -8.90
CA GLY A 201 25.69 -5.78 -7.93
C GLY A 201 25.96 -6.60 -6.68
N LEU A 202 27.07 -6.29 -6.03
CA LEU A 202 27.38 -6.86 -4.73
C LEU A 202 26.42 -6.23 -3.71
N LYS A 203 25.55 -7.05 -3.14
CA LYS A 203 24.70 -6.65 -2.04
C LYS A 203 25.50 -6.66 -0.74
N ILE A 204 25.53 -5.52 -0.06
CA ILE A 204 26.05 -5.38 1.31
C ILE A 204 24.85 -5.20 2.23
N THR A 205 24.78 -6.05 3.25
CA THR A 205 23.79 -6.06 4.34
C THR A 205 24.48 -5.94 5.67
#